data_AF-A0ABD3NLL6-F1
#
_entry.id   AF-A0ABD3NLL6-F1
#
_cell.length_a   1.000
_cell.length_b   1.000
_cell.length_c   1.000
_cell.angle_alpha   90.00
_cell.angle_beta   90.00
_cell.angle_gamma   90.00
#
_symmetry.space_group_name_H-M   'P 1'
#
loop_
_entity.id
_entity.type
_entity.pdbx_description
1 polymer ?
#
loop_
_entity_poly.entity_id
_entity_poly.type
_entity_poly.pdbx_seq_one_letter_code
_entity_poly.pdbx_strand_id
1 'polypeptide(L)'
;MSSSNWWSILSDECPITLEPLSELPYPPFILYSDNNSDKTSAAPKTGSQYFFDGLALATYVISQGNFANPLTRNSLTFDDCVRLDEYLNEHVYHNAESQRSLESTVLGREKISVLEAFGLRNSIKVKVGSGNGSNEAEIRRAEVLRNKAAVALRGLFVFGHNANHVDNSFTTHQATPQQQCQSSSGGFDLNYNPSTHQNNSWGIDTVIEQDGLRIIDDDEALFQSAAAVWQEIQDAFPHLPGASAPATNTLQSQQEVGMSEILQVARRTANLTLDEEREEAGRRERNRRICFLQALERKKQRIDAKRRAKETAAVSLMYEQKAKDELQTARNEIDRWRDQQWQRWEKDNLAYVEEQKQAEPASDIFTAEQSQPIELDVDSSAEAEKHAAVEKQEHARAAAKKKAKRQRAKELAKEKKKEEQQIKQAKEHAIELQKKKDSSEVKCGACGEGVIGYGFEKFGMKFCSTKCARSGPASS
;
A
#
# COMPACT_ATOMS: atom_id res chain seq x y z
N MET A 1 21.45 -36.20 -32.01
CA MET A 1 21.49 -34.82 -32.52
C MET A 1 20.82 -33.97 -31.46
N SER A 2 21.59 -33.20 -30.70
CA SER A 2 21.04 -32.28 -29.71
C SER A 2 20.12 -31.31 -30.45
N SER A 3 18.81 -31.39 -30.19
CA SER A 3 17.84 -30.47 -30.75
C SER A 3 18.28 -29.06 -30.40
N SER A 4 18.85 -28.34 -31.36
CA SER A 4 19.26 -26.96 -31.15
C SER A 4 18.00 -26.18 -30.81
N ASN A 5 18.03 -25.49 -29.67
CA ASN A 5 16.93 -24.68 -29.22
C ASN A 5 16.53 -23.70 -30.34
N TRP A 6 15.26 -23.64 -30.74
CA TRP A 6 14.83 -22.83 -31.90
C TRP A 6 15.18 -21.34 -31.73
N TRP A 7 15.26 -20.87 -30.48
CA TRP A 7 15.61 -19.49 -30.13
C TRP A 7 17.09 -19.16 -30.27
N SER A 8 17.97 -20.16 -30.45
CA SER A 8 19.40 -19.93 -30.70
C SER A 8 19.67 -19.21 -32.03
N ILE A 9 18.69 -19.20 -32.93
CA ILE A 9 18.75 -18.53 -34.25
C ILE A 9 18.37 -17.05 -34.12
N LEU A 10 17.72 -16.63 -33.03
CA LEU A 10 17.33 -15.24 -32.82
C LEU A 10 18.58 -14.39 -32.56
N SER A 11 18.78 -13.36 -33.37
CA SER A 11 19.86 -12.36 -33.18
C SER A 11 19.45 -11.20 -32.27
N ASP A 12 18.23 -11.21 -31.76
CA ASP A 12 17.69 -10.15 -30.91
C ASP A 12 18.19 -10.26 -29.47
N GLU A 13 18.31 -9.11 -28.81
CA GLU A 13 18.67 -8.99 -27.39
C GLU A 13 17.42 -8.75 -26.54
N CYS A 14 17.40 -9.25 -25.31
CA CYS A 14 16.30 -8.96 -24.40
C CYS A 14 16.29 -7.48 -24.00
N PRO A 15 15.18 -6.74 -24.18
CA PRO A 15 15.12 -5.31 -23.85
C PRO A 15 15.33 -4.95 -22.37
N ILE A 16 15.21 -5.94 -21.47
CA ILE A 16 15.28 -5.74 -20.02
C ILE A 16 16.67 -6.11 -19.48
N THR A 17 17.18 -7.30 -19.83
CA THR A 17 18.48 -7.79 -19.34
C THR A 17 19.63 -7.36 -20.24
N LEU A 18 19.37 -7.00 -21.49
CA LEU A 18 20.36 -6.78 -22.56
C LEU A 18 21.21 -8.02 -22.85
N GLU A 19 20.73 -9.21 -22.45
CA GLU A 19 21.37 -10.47 -22.78
C GLU A 19 20.86 -11.00 -24.14
N PRO A 20 21.73 -11.62 -24.97
CA PRO A 20 21.31 -12.22 -26.22
C PRO A 20 20.27 -13.33 -25.98
N LEU A 21 19.14 -13.27 -26.69
CA LEU A 21 18.07 -14.28 -26.50
C LEU A 21 18.53 -15.69 -26.87
N SER A 22 19.54 -15.81 -27.74
CA SER A 22 20.16 -17.07 -28.13
C SER A 22 20.87 -17.79 -26.98
N GLU A 23 21.29 -17.07 -25.94
CA GLU A 23 22.05 -17.60 -24.80
C GLU A 23 21.16 -17.98 -23.60
N LEU A 24 19.85 -17.72 -23.67
CA LEU A 24 18.94 -18.01 -22.58
C LEU A 24 18.81 -19.53 -22.34
N PRO A 25 18.82 -19.98 -21.06
CA PRO A 25 18.69 -21.40 -20.70
C PRO A 25 17.27 -21.96 -20.90
N TYR A 26 16.30 -21.10 -21.18
CA TYR A 26 14.89 -21.42 -21.43
C TYR A 26 14.38 -20.63 -22.65
N PRO A 27 13.29 -21.08 -23.31
CA PRO A 27 12.72 -20.38 -24.47
C PRO A 27 12.29 -18.95 -24.10
N PRO A 28 12.46 -17.92 -24.94
CA PRO A 28 12.01 -16.57 -24.61
C PRO A 28 10.47 -16.47 -24.53
N PHE A 29 9.96 -15.60 -23.67
CA PHE A 29 8.53 -15.31 -23.54
C PHE A 29 8.08 -14.31 -24.63
N ILE A 30 6.93 -14.58 -25.26
CA ILE A 30 6.41 -13.80 -26.39
C ILE A 30 5.20 -12.97 -25.96
N LEU A 31 5.33 -11.64 -26.07
CA LEU A 31 4.21 -10.71 -25.98
C LEU A 31 3.75 -10.29 -27.37
N TYR A 32 2.44 -10.32 -27.59
CA TYR A 32 1.82 -9.88 -28.84
C TYR A 32 1.42 -8.40 -28.70
N SER A 33 1.77 -7.58 -29.70
CA SER A 33 1.22 -6.22 -29.78
C SER A 33 -0.20 -6.29 -30.33
N ASP A 34 -1.18 -5.88 -29.53
CA ASP A 34 -2.53 -5.57 -30.01
C ASP A 34 -2.54 -4.25 -30.81
N ASN A 35 -1.81 -4.23 -31.92
CA ASN A 35 -1.87 -3.15 -32.90
C ASN A 35 -3.10 -3.36 -33.80
N ASN A 36 -4.31 -3.36 -33.24
CA ASN A 36 -5.55 -3.09 -33.98
C ASN A 36 -6.76 -3.13 -33.05
N SER A 37 -7.13 -1.96 -32.53
CA SER A 37 -8.47 -1.71 -31.97
C SER A 37 -9.58 -1.76 -33.04
N ASP A 38 -9.26 -1.92 -34.32
CA ASP A 38 -10.24 -2.29 -35.33
C ASP A 38 -10.53 -3.80 -35.29
N LYS A 39 -11.68 -4.12 -34.70
CA LYS A 39 -12.25 -5.46 -34.56
C LYS A 39 -12.90 -6.00 -35.86
N THR A 40 -12.75 -5.32 -36.99
CA THR A 40 -13.58 -5.56 -38.20
C THR A 40 -12.90 -6.34 -39.33
N SER A 41 -11.61 -6.68 -39.24
CA SER A 41 -10.92 -7.42 -40.31
C SER A 41 -10.53 -8.84 -39.87
N ALA A 42 -11.22 -9.84 -40.41
CA ALA A 42 -11.04 -11.28 -40.17
C ALA A 42 -9.75 -11.91 -40.76
N ALA A 43 -8.75 -11.08 -41.09
CA ALA A 43 -7.47 -11.59 -41.57
C ALA A 43 -6.56 -11.97 -40.37
N PRO A 44 -5.77 -13.06 -40.47
CA PRO A 44 -4.83 -13.45 -39.42
C PRO A 44 -3.80 -12.32 -39.22
N LYS A 45 -3.94 -11.59 -38.11
CA LYS A 45 -3.10 -10.44 -37.78
C LYS A 45 -1.69 -10.92 -37.46
N THR A 46 -0.74 -10.65 -38.35
CA THR A 46 0.70 -10.69 -38.08
C THR A 46 1.09 -9.54 -37.15
N GLY A 47 0.61 -9.60 -35.91
CA GLY A 47 1.00 -8.63 -34.88
C GLY A 47 2.50 -8.70 -34.64
N SER A 48 3.14 -7.56 -34.39
CA SER A 48 4.54 -7.51 -33.97
C SER A 48 4.70 -8.34 -32.69
N GLN A 49 5.53 -9.38 -32.77
CA GLN A 49 5.92 -10.21 -31.64
C GLN A 49 7.13 -9.58 -30.96
N TYR A 50 7.11 -9.52 -29.64
CA TYR A 50 8.24 -9.06 -28.84
C TYR A 50 8.70 -10.17 -27.92
N PHE A 51 9.99 -10.49 -27.99
CA PHE A 51 10.63 -11.54 -27.21
C PHE A 51 11.29 -10.96 -25.96
N PHE A 52 11.08 -11.61 -24.82
CA PHE A 52 11.64 -11.22 -23.53
C PHE A 52 12.18 -12.45 -22.78
N ASP A 53 13.16 -12.24 -21.91
CA ASP A 53 13.34 -13.15 -20.77
C ASP A 53 12.10 -13.03 -19.88
N GLY A 54 11.35 -14.13 -19.73
CA GLY A 54 10.10 -14.12 -18.96
C GLY A 54 10.32 -13.87 -17.46
N LEU A 55 11.44 -14.32 -16.87
CA LEU A 55 11.74 -14.04 -15.46
C LEU A 55 12.08 -12.57 -15.25
N ALA A 56 12.88 -12.00 -16.15
CA ALA A 56 13.20 -10.58 -16.12
C ALA A 56 11.95 -9.72 -16.34
N LEU A 57 11.08 -10.10 -17.28
CA LEU A 57 9.81 -9.43 -17.53
C LEU A 57 8.90 -9.45 -16.30
N ALA A 58 8.71 -10.62 -15.67
CA ALA A 58 7.90 -10.76 -14.46
C ALA A 58 8.44 -9.91 -13.31
N THR A 59 9.76 -9.96 -13.07
CA THR A 59 10.43 -9.17 -12.04
C THR A 59 10.28 -7.68 -12.33
N TYR A 60 10.43 -7.26 -13.58
CA TYR A 60 10.29 -5.87 -14.00
C TYR A 60 8.86 -5.35 -13.78
N VAL A 61 7.83 -6.05 -14.25
CA VAL A 61 6.44 -5.55 -14.13
C VAL A 61 5.96 -5.49 -12.67
N ILE A 62 6.36 -6.47 -11.85
CA ILE A 62 6.02 -6.51 -10.43
C ILE A 62 6.78 -5.44 -9.67
N SER A 63 8.10 -5.35 -9.86
CA SER A 63 8.92 -4.32 -9.20
C SER A 63 8.49 -2.93 -9.63
N GLN A 64 8.11 -2.69 -10.89
CA GLN A 64 7.61 -1.38 -11.28
C GLN A 64 6.20 -1.10 -10.75
N GLY A 65 5.41 -2.14 -10.48
CA GLY A 65 3.97 -2.01 -10.21
C GLY A 65 3.18 -1.54 -11.43
N ASN A 66 3.79 -1.62 -12.62
CA ASN A 66 3.21 -1.19 -13.88
C ASN A 66 3.20 -2.37 -14.86
N PHE A 67 2.03 -2.95 -15.03
CA PHE A 67 1.79 -4.11 -15.90
C PHE A 67 1.58 -3.61 -17.32
N ALA A 68 2.67 -3.20 -17.95
CA ALA A 68 2.71 -2.74 -19.33
C ALA A 68 3.95 -3.31 -20.01
N ASN A 69 3.85 -3.57 -21.31
CA ASN A 69 4.97 -3.98 -22.14
C ASN A 69 6.07 -2.89 -22.09
N PRO A 70 7.33 -3.22 -21.73
CA PRO A 70 8.39 -2.23 -21.59
C PRO A 70 8.70 -1.45 -22.87
N LEU A 71 8.51 -2.06 -24.05
CA LEU A 71 8.79 -1.45 -25.35
C LEU A 71 7.62 -0.60 -25.84
N THR A 72 6.42 -1.19 -25.89
CA THR A 72 5.25 -0.52 -26.50
C THR A 72 4.47 0.33 -25.51
N ARG A 73 4.68 0.14 -24.20
CA ARG A 73 3.88 0.72 -23.11
C ARG A 73 2.41 0.31 -23.13
N ASN A 74 2.04 -0.67 -23.96
CA ASN A 74 0.69 -1.23 -23.97
C ASN A 74 0.44 -1.96 -22.65
N SER A 75 -0.76 -1.81 -22.09
CA SER A 75 -1.11 -2.48 -20.84
C SER A 75 -1.18 -3.98 -21.06
N LEU A 76 -0.59 -4.76 -20.16
CA LEU A 76 -0.71 -6.21 -20.17
C LEU A 76 -2.14 -6.61 -19.81
N THR A 77 -2.68 -7.55 -20.56
CA THR A 77 -4.00 -8.12 -20.25
C THR A 77 -3.91 -9.10 -19.09
N PHE A 78 -5.06 -9.48 -18.55
CA PHE A 78 -5.13 -10.55 -17.56
C PHE A 78 -4.56 -11.85 -18.13
N ASP A 79 -4.91 -12.18 -19.37
CA ASP A 79 -4.46 -13.39 -20.06
C ASP A 79 -2.93 -13.40 -20.29
N ASP A 80 -2.32 -12.24 -20.57
CA ASP A 80 -0.86 -12.13 -20.64
C ASP A 80 -0.19 -12.44 -19.31
N CYS A 81 -0.79 -12.01 -18.19
CA CYS A 81 -0.27 -12.29 -16.85
C CYS A 81 -0.40 -13.77 -16.49
N VAL A 82 -1.50 -14.42 -16.86
CA VAL A 82 -1.70 -15.87 -16.69
C VAL A 82 -0.65 -16.64 -17.50
N ARG A 83 -0.50 -16.31 -18.79
CA ARG A 83 0.50 -16.93 -19.67
C ARG A 83 1.92 -16.78 -19.15
N LEU A 84 2.24 -15.62 -18.56
CA LEU A 84 3.55 -15.39 -17.98
C LEU A 84 3.78 -16.26 -16.73
N ASP A 85 2.79 -16.39 -15.85
CA ASP A 85 2.89 -17.28 -14.68
C ASP A 85 2.99 -18.77 -15.08
N GLU A 86 2.23 -19.21 -16.08
CA GLU A 86 2.33 -20.57 -16.64
C GLU A 86 3.73 -20.83 -17.21
N TYR A 87 4.23 -19.90 -18.02
CA TYR A 87 5.57 -19.95 -18.58
C TYR A 87 6.67 -20.03 -17.51
N LEU A 88 6.57 -19.22 -16.43
CA LEU A 88 7.53 -19.25 -15.32
C LEU A 88 7.54 -20.61 -14.61
N ASN A 89 6.35 -21.18 -14.38
CA ASN A 89 6.23 -22.50 -13.77
C ASN A 89 6.84 -23.59 -14.64
N GLU A 90 6.57 -23.58 -15.93
CA GLU A 90 7.03 -24.61 -16.86
C GLU A 90 8.54 -24.54 -17.14
N HIS A 91 9.07 -23.34 -17.38
CA HIS A 91 10.43 -23.20 -17.91
C HIS A 91 11.46 -22.68 -16.91
N VAL A 92 11.05 -21.92 -15.88
CA VAL A 92 11.99 -21.30 -14.93
C VAL A 92 12.04 -22.11 -13.64
N TYR A 93 10.88 -22.36 -13.02
CA TYR A 93 10.83 -23.04 -11.72
C TYR A 93 11.07 -24.54 -11.81
N HIS A 94 10.55 -25.22 -12.84
CA HIS A 94 10.78 -26.66 -13.02
C HIS A 94 12.26 -27.00 -13.28
N ASN A 95 12.95 -26.15 -14.06
CA ASN A 95 14.38 -26.30 -14.33
C ASN A 95 15.23 -26.07 -13.07
N ALA A 96 14.85 -25.10 -12.24
CA ALA A 96 15.52 -24.84 -10.97
C ALA A 96 15.33 -25.98 -9.96
N GLU A 97 14.13 -26.59 -9.89
CA GLU A 97 13.86 -27.75 -9.03
C GLU A 97 14.70 -28.97 -9.47
N SER A 98 14.84 -29.19 -10.78
CA SER A 98 15.64 -30.28 -11.34
C SER A 98 17.14 -30.16 -11.06
N GLN A 99 17.67 -28.93 -10.98
CA GLN A 99 19.09 -28.67 -10.69
C GLN A 99 19.42 -28.63 -9.19
N ARG A 100 18.42 -28.52 -8.31
CA ARG A 100 18.60 -28.25 -6.87
C ARG A 100 18.65 -29.47 -5.95
N SER A 101 18.90 -30.66 -6.50
CA SER A 101 18.90 -31.93 -5.73
C SER A 101 19.88 -32.02 -4.55
N LEU A 102 20.74 -31.03 -4.24
CA LEU A 102 21.70 -31.19 -3.13
C LEU A 102 21.86 -30.05 -2.11
N GLU A 103 21.55 -28.77 -2.35
CA GLU A 103 21.95 -27.70 -1.39
C GLU A 103 20.97 -26.54 -1.16
N SER A 104 19.74 -26.56 -1.71
CA SER A 104 18.91 -25.35 -1.80
C SER A 104 17.70 -25.29 -0.84
N THR A 105 17.86 -25.67 0.43
CA THR A 105 16.82 -25.46 1.46
C THR A 105 16.90 -24.07 2.11
N VAL A 106 18.00 -23.32 1.92
CA VAL A 106 18.30 -22.16 2.79
C VAL A 106 17.82 -20.81 2.23
N LEU A 107 17.49 -20.69 0.95
CA LEU A 107 16.89 -19.47 0.40
C LEU A 107 15.72 -19.83 -0.53
N GLY A 108 14.62 -20.28 0.07
CA GLY A 108 13.34 -20.48 -0.60
C GLY A 108 12.89 -19.18 -1.27
N ARG A 109 13.31 -18.98 -2.52
CA ARG A 109 12.76 -17.93 -3.37
C ARG A 109 11.30 -18.29 -3.58
N GLU A 110 10.41 -17.55 -2.94
CA GLU A 110 8.98 -17.68 -3.18
C GLU A 110 8.71 -17.54 -4.68
N LYS A 111 7.81 -18.39 -5.20
CA LYS A 111 7.39 -18.32 -6.60
C LYS A 111 6.71 -16.97 -6.79
N ILE A 112 7.17 -16.23 -7.79
CA ILE A 112 6.65 -14.91 -8.12
C ILE A 112 5.37 -15.13 -8.93
N SER A 113 4.22 -14.68 -8.43
CA SER A 113 2.96 -14.68 -9.21
C SER A 113 2.66 -13.28 -9.74
N VAL A 114 2.84 -13.11 -11.05
CA VAL A 114 2.45 -11.91 -11.80
C VAL A 114 0.94 -11.73 -11.76
N LEU A 115 0.18 -12.82 -11.83
CA LEU A 115 -1.28 -12.79 -11.78
C LEU A 115 -1.79 -12.25 -10.45
N GLU A 116 -1.24 -12.72 -9.33
CA GLU A 116 -1.61 -12.23 -8.01
C GLU A 116 -1.26 -10.74 -7.87
N ALA A 117 -0.07 -10.34 -8.28
CA ALA A 117 0.36 -8.95 -8.24
C ALA A 117 -0.54 -8.04 -9.12
N PHE A 118 -0.96 -8.52 -10.29
CA PHE A 118 -1.93 -7.83 -11.16
C PHE A 118 -3.31 -7.72 -10.50
N GLY A 119 -3.79 -8.80 -9.89
CA GLY A 119 -5.03 -8.84 -9.13
C GLY A 119 -5.02 -7.89 -7.94
N LEU A 120 -3.91 -7.83 -7.20
CA LEU A 120 -3.71 -6.89 -6.10
C LEU A 120 -3.75 -5.44 -6.58
N ARG A 121 -3.03 -5.12 -7.67
CA ARG A 121 -3.08 -3.77 -8.28
C ARG A 121 -4.51 -3.37 -8.65
N ASN A 122 -5.26 -4.27 -9.26
CA ASN A 122 -6.65 -4.00 -9.65
C ASN A 122 -7.61 -3.96 -8.45
N SER A 123 -7.32 -4.69 -7.37
CA SER A 123 -8.07 -4.66 -6.12
C SER A 123 -7.83 -3.37 -5.34
N ILE A 124 -6.67 -2.73 -5.50
CA ILE A 124 -6.38 -1.37 -5.01
C ILE A 124 -7.00 -0.32 -5.96
N LYS A 125 -8.14 -0.63 -6.57
CA LYS A 125 -9.07 0.39 -7.05
C LYS A 125 -9.67 1.04 -5.81
N VAL A 126 -8.99 2.08 -5.31
CA VAL A 126 -9.60 3.07 -4.42
C VAL A 126 -10.90 3.45 -5.09
N LYS A 127 -12.03 3.11 -4.46
CA LYS A 127 -13.37 3.48 -4.92
C LYS A 127 -13.47 4.99 -4.78
N VAL A 128 -12.92 5.70 -5.76
CA VAL A 128 -13.16 7.12 -5.96
C VAL A 128 -14.65 7.17 -6.21
N GLY A 129 -15.40 7.79 -5.29
CA GLY A 129 -16.85 7.80 -5.38
C GLY A 129 -17.23 8.27 -6.79
N SER A 130 -17.98 7.46 -7.54
CA SER A 130 -18.46 7.82 -8.88
C SER A 130 -19.57 8.89 -8.79
N GLY A 131 -19.50 9.76 -7.78
CA GLY A 131 -20.29 10.97 -7.67
C GLY A 131 -19.71 12.01 -8.60
N ASN A 132 -20.58 12.67 -9.33
CA ASN A 132 -20.33 13.53 -10.49
C ASN A 132 -19.51 14.82 -10.22
N GLY A 133 -18.72 14.86 -9.13
CA GLY A 133 -17.84 15.94 -8.76
C GLY A 133 -16.49 15.39 -8.33
N SER A 134 -15.66 14.96 -9.29
CA SER A 134 -14.34 14.41 -8.98
C SER A 134 -13.42 15.51 -8.44
N ASN A 135 -13.34 15.63 -7.12
CA ASN A 135 -12.36 16.47 -6.44
C ASN A 135 -10.96 16.01 -6.90
N GLU A 136 -10.22 16.87 -7.58
CA GLU A 136 -8.86 16.57 -8.06
C GLU A 136 -7.93 16.12 -6.91
N ALA A 137 -8.22 16.59 -5.69
CA ALA A 137 -7.59 16.12 -4.45
C ALA A 137 -7.79 14.62 -4.19
N GLU A 138 -8.94 14.05 -4.55
CA GLU A 138 -9.23 12.61 -4.40
C GLU A 138 -8.47 11.78 -5.43
N ILE A 139 -8.35 12.28 -6.67
CA ILE A 139 -7.52 11.66 -7.71
C ILE A 139 -6.05 11.66 -7.28
N ARG A 140 -5.52 12.80 -6.80
CA ARG A 140 -4.14 12.88 -6.29
C ARG A 140 -3.93 11.99 -5.07
N ARG A 141 -4.91 11.92 -4.15
CA ARG A 141 -4.86 10.99 -3.01
C ARG A 141 -4.85 9.54 -3.48
N ALA A 142 -5.67 9.17 -4.45
CA ALA A 142 -5.70 7.83 -5.02
C ALA A 142 -4.37 7.48 -5.71
N GLU A 143 -3.77 8.42 -6.45
CA GLU A 143 -2.47 8.25 -7.09
C GLU A 143 -1.33 8.11 -6.06
N VAL A 144 -1.33 8.92 -5.00
CA VAL A 144 -0.40 8.78 -3.88
C VAL A 144 -0.56 7.42 -3.19
N LEU A 145 -1.79 6.95 -2.99
CA LEU A 145 -2.05 5.62 -2.41
C LEU A 145 -1.58 4.49 -3.35
N ARG A 146 -1.77 4.63 -4.66
CA ARG A 146 -1.22 3.69 -5.65
C ARG A 146 0.30 3.68 -5.63
N ASN A 147 0.95 4.84 -5.58
CA ASN A 147 2.40 4.93 -5.49
C ASN A 147 2.92 4.34 -4.18
N LYS A 148 2.25 4.60 -3.04
CA LYS A 148 2.59 4.00 -1.75
C LYS A 148 2.42 2.48 -1.77
N ALA A 149 1.34 1.99 -2.36
CA ALA A 149 1.12 0.55 -2.52
C ALA A 149 2.16 -0.08 -3.45
N ALA A 150 2.52 0.58 -4.56
CA ALA A 150 3.59 0.13 -5.45
C ALA A 150 4.95 0.10 -4.74
N VAL A 151 5.26 1.09 -3.89
CA VAL A 151 6.48 1.10 -3.06
C VAL A 151 6.44 -0.02 -2.00
N ALA A 152 5.28 -0.29 -1.39
CA ALA A 152 5.13 -1.41 -0.45
C ALA A 152 5.29 -2.77 -1.14
N LEU A 153 4.71 -2.93 -2.34
CA LEU A 153 4.90 -4.13 -3.17
C LEU A 153 6.36 -4.27 -3.61
N ARG A 154 7.05 -3.17 -3.99
CA ARG A 154 8.51 -3.18 -4.19
C ARG A 154 9.23 -3.68 -2.95
N GLY A 155 8.86 -3.25 -1.75
CA GLY A 155 9.46 -3.74 -0.50
C GLY A 155 9.23 -5.24 -0.26
N LEU A 156 8.11 -5.80 -0.73
CA LEU A 156 7.81 -7.23 -0.64
C LEU A 156 8.59 -8.07 -1.67
N PHE A 157 8.89 -7.51 -2.84
CA PHE A 157 9.51 -8.24 -3.96
C PHE A 157 10.97 -7.87 -4.24
N VAL A 158 11.52 -6.82 -3.64
CA VAL A 158 12.96 -6.51 -3.69
C VAL A 158 13.67 -7.47 -2.74
N PHE A 159 14.05 -8.61 -3.32
CA PHE A 159 14.94 -9.61 -2.78
C PHE A 159 16.12 -8.98 -2.02
N GLY A 160 16.31 -9.34 -0.75
CA GLY A 160 17.65 -9.31 -0.14
C GLY A 160 17.79 -8.83 1.30
N HIS A 161 16.75 -8.43 2.04
CA HIS A 161 16.89 -8.10 3.47
C HIS A 161 15.83 -8.81 4.31
N ASN A 162 15.83 -10.14 4.30
CA ASN A 162 15.50 -10.83 5.55
C ASN A 162 16.66 -10.52 6.49
N ALA A 163 16.50 -9.48 7.30
CA ALA A 163 17.25 -9.29 8.52
C ALA A 163 16.84 -10.42 9.47
N ASN A 164 17.30 -11.63 9.18
CA ASN A 164 17.45 -12.64 10.21
C ASN A 164 18.50 -12.06 11.15
N HIS A 165 17.99 -11.50 12.24
CA HIS A 165 18.72 -11.24 13.47
C HIS A 165 19.20 -12.59 13.99
N VAL A 166 20.26 -13.12 13.36
CA VAL A 166 21.04 -14.20 13.94
C VAL A 166 21.79 -13.54 15.08
N ASP A 167 21.31 -13.78 16.29
CA ASP A 167 22.10 -13.59 17.50
C ASP A 167 23.39 -14.39 17.31
N ASN A 168 24.48 -13.68 17.04
CA ASN A 168 25.81 -14.26 17.05
C ASN A 168 26.67 -13.49 18.05
N SER A 169 26.86 -14.15 19.20
CA SER A 169 27.84 -13.81 20.21
C SER A 169 29.26 -14.09 19.69
N PHE A 170 30.18 -13.16 19.99
CA PHE A 170 31.65 -13.27 19.89
C PHE A 170 32.22 -13.61 18.48
N THR A 171 33.15 -12.83 17.91
CA THR A 171 34.54 -12.75 18.37
C THR A 171 35.24 -11.56 17.69
N THR A 172 36.01 -10.81 18.48
CA THR A 172 36.95 -9.76 18.07
C THR A 172 38.02 -10.28 17.11
N HIS A 173 38.29 -9.59 15.99
CA HIS A 173 39.63 -9.13 15.57
C HIS A 173 39.63 -8.35 14.24
N GLN A 174 40.36 -7.21 14.31
CA GLN A 174 41.13 -6.50 13.29
C GLN A 174 40.48 -5.82 12.07
N ALA A 175 41.10 -4.67 11.76
CA ALA A 175 40.62 -3.58 10.94
C ALA A 175 41.24 -3.58 9.54
N THR A 176 40.49 -3.09 8.55
CA THR A 176 41.00 -2.29 7.42
C THR A 176 39.82 -1.63 6.67
N PRO A 177 40.00 -0.47 6.01
CA PRO A 177 38.88 0.40 5.61
C PRO A 177 38.57 0.30 4.11
N GLN A 178 37.31 0.05 3.73
CA GLN A 178 36.82 0.36 2.39
C GLN A 178 35.35 0.85 2.39
N GLN A 179 35.20 2.06 1.86
CA GLN A 179 34.11 2.58 1.01
C GLN A 179 32.65 2.31 1.43
N GLN A 180 32.05 3.31 2.10
CA GLN A 180 30.60 3.43 2.28
C GLN A 180 29.93 4.01 1.03
N CYS A 181 29.06 3.21 0.41
CA CYS A 181 27.99 3.69 -0.45
C CYS A 181 26.87 4.30 0.40
N GLN A 182 26.33 5.45 -0.05
CA GLN A 182 25.30 6.24 0.62
C GLN A 182 23.95 5.51 0.60
N SER A 183 23.39 5.22 1.78
CA SER A 183 22.02 4.75 1.93
C SER A 183 21.06 5.93 2.09
N SER A 184 19.99 5.91 1.30
CA SER A 184 18.94 6.92 1.25
C SER A 184 18.13 6.97 2.55
N SER A 185 18.10 8.15 3.16
CA SER A 185 17.32 8.48 4.35
C SER A 185 15.82 8.62 4.01
N GLY A 186 15.01 7.67 4.49
CA GLY A 186 13.55 7.69 4.37
C GLY A 186 12.89 6.80 5.40
N GLY A 187 13.03 7.15 6.68
CA GLY A 187 12.40 6.44 7.80
C GLY A 187 10.93 6.83 7.96
N PHE A 188 10.06 5.84 8.04
CA PHE A 188 8.61 5.95 8.24
C PHE A 188 8.28 6.30 9.70
N ASP A 189 7.39 7.28 9.92
CA ASP A 189 6.70 7.49 11.21
C ASP A 189 5.19 7.25 11.01
N LEU A 190 4.60 6.38 11.84
CA LEU A 190 3.21 5.90 11.74
C LEU A 190 2.24 6.69 12.64
N ASN A 191 2.70 7.73 13.34
CA ASN A 191 1.90 8.48 14.30
C ASN A 191 1.29 9.80 13.76
N TYR A 192 0.64 9.76 12.59
CA TYR A 192 -0.14 10.89 12.10
C TYR A 192 -1.61 10.78 12.55
N ASN A 193 -1.98 11.55 13.57
CA ASN A 193 -3.35 11.66 14.08
C ASN A 193 -4.00 12.97 13.61
N PRO A 194 -5.06 12.96 12.78
CA PRO A 194 -5.77 14.16 12.38
C PRO A 194 -6.97 14.38 13.31
N SER A 195 -6.77 15.03 14.46
CA SER A 195 -7.91 15.56 15.21
C SER A 195 -7.49 16.70 16.14
N THR A 196 -7.84 17.94 15.76
CA THR A 196 -8.22 19.02 16.68
C THR A 196 -8.83 20.19 15.91
N HIS A 197 -9.96 20.69 16.42
CA HIS A 197 -10.84 21.79 15.97
C HIS A 197 -11.85 21.41 14.85
N GLN A 198 -13.17 21.65 14.92
CA GLN A 198 -13.98 22.44 15.86
C GLN A 198 -15.49 22.11 15.69
N ASN A 199 -16.26 22.41 16.75
CA ASN A 199 -17.71 22.35 16.88
C ASN A 199 -18.52 23.03 15.76
N ASN A 200 -19.70 22.47 15.45
CA ASN A 200 -21.01 23.13 15.29
C ASN A 200 -22.07 22.01 15.14
N SER A 201 -22.91 21.73 16.15
CA SER A 201 -24.20 22.39 16.40
C SER A 201 -25.07 22.53 15.15
N TRP A 202 -25.80 21.47 14.78
CA TRP A 202 -27.13 21.54 14.16
C TRP A 202 -27.87 20.24 14.50
N GLY A 203 -28.86 20.36 15.39
CA GLY A 203 -29.95 19.40 15.45
C GLY A 203 -30.92 19.70 14.32
N ILE A 204 -31.44 18.66 13.68
CA ILE A 204 -32.81 18.56 13.17
C ILE A 204 -33.06 17.09 12.84
N ASP A 205 -34.12 16.57 13.44
CA ASP A 205 -34.74 15.29 13.14
C ASP A 205 -35.14 15.23 11.66
N THR A 206 -34.59 14.28 10.92
CA THR A 206 -35.28 13.70 9.78
C THR A 206 -35.06 12.19 9.78
N VAL A 207 -36.17 11.49 9.98
CA VAL A 207 -36.39 10.07 9.76
C VAL A 207 -35.79 9.68 8.40
N ILE A 208 -34.67 8.95 8.43
CA ILE A 208 -34.10 8.33 7.24
C ILE A 208 -34.81 6.99 7.07
N GLU A 209 -35.76 6.97 6.14
CA GLU A 209 -36.31 5.74 5.57
C GLU A 209 -35.16 4.86 5.06
N GLN A 210 -35.18 3.60 5.47
CA GLN A 210 -34.24 2.59 5.03
C GLN A 210 -34.52 2.27 3.55
N ASP A 211 -33.86 3.00 2.65
CA ASP A 211 -33.72 2.57 1.26
C ASP A 211 -32.75 1.39 1.22
N GLY A 212 -33.33 0.20 1.37
CA GLY A 212 -32.65 -1.08 1.23
C GLY A 212 -32.06 -1.24 -0.17
N LEU A 213 -30.89 -1.88 -0.25
CA LEU A 213 -30.29 -2.28 -1.51
C LEU A 213 -31.32 -3.03 -2.37
N ARG A 214 -31.79 -2.40 -3.45
CA ARG A 214 -32.41 -3.12 -4.56
C ARG A 214 -31.31 -3.87 -5.29
N ILE A 215 -31.25 -5.18 -5.06
CA ILE A 215 -30.52 -6.12 -5.91
C ILE A 215 -31.30 -6.13 -7.23
N ILE A 216 -30.67 -5.63 -8.29
CA ILE A 216 -31.19 -5.74 -9.65
C ILE A 216 -30.69 -7.10 -10.15
N ASP A 217 -31.58 -8.08 -10.26
CA ASP A 217 -31.31 -9.37 -10.87
C ASP A 217 -31.28 -9.18 -12.40
N ASP A 218 -30.08 -9.01 -12.96
CA ASP A 218 -29.85 -8.94 -14.42
C ASP A 218 -30.16 -10.28 -15.13
N ASP A 219 -30.40 -11.36 -14.37
CA ASP A 219 -30.72 -12.70 -14.89
C ASP A 219 -32.14 -12.77 -15.49
N GLU A 220 -33.08 -11.93 -15.02
CA GLU A 220 -34.45 -11.87 -15.54
C GLU A 220 -34.49 -11.30 -16.97
N ALA A 221 -33.64 -10.32 -17.27
CA ALA A 221 -33.52 -9.74 -18.61
C ALA A 221 -32.90 -10.74 -19.60
N LEU A 222 -31.94 -11.56 -19.15
CA LEU A 222 -31.39 -12.65 -19.94
C LEU A 222 -32.43 -13.73 -20.24
N PHE A 223 -33.28 -14.09 -19.27
CA PHE A 223 -34.34 -15.08 -19.48
C PHE A 223 -35.40 -14.61 -20.48
N GLN A 224 -35.79 -13.33 -20.41
CA GLN A 224 -36.73 -12.73 -21.38
C GLN A 224 -36.14 -12.65 -22.79
N SER A 225 -34.83 -12.38 -22.92
CA SER A 225 -34.16 -12.40 -24.23
C SER A 225 -34.08 -13.81 -24.85
N ALA A 226 -33.85 -14.84 -24.03
CA ALA A 226 -33.81 -16.22 -24.49
C ALA A 226 -35.18 -16.74 -24.93
N ALA A 227 -36.26 -16.33 -24.23
CA ALA A 227 -37.63 -16.65 -24.63
C ALA A 227 -37.99 -15.99 -25.97
N ALA A 228 -37.59 -14.74 -26.20
CA ALA A 228 -37.82 -14.04 -27.46
C ALA A 228 -37.08 -14.70 -28.64
N VAL A 229 -35.83 -15.10 -28.44
CA VAL A 229 -35.05 -15.84 -29.46
C VAL A 229 -35.68 -17.20 -29.77
N TRP A 230 -36.20 -17.90 -28.77
CA TRP A 230 -36.91 -19.17 -28.99
C TRP A 230 -38.21 -19.00 -29.78
N GLN A 231 -38.92 -17.90 -29.55
CA GLN A 231 -40.15 -17.57 -30.26
C GLN A 231 -39.85 -17.18 -31.72
N GLU A 232 -38.77 -16.44 -31.96
CA GLU A 232 -38.28 -16.12 -33.31
C GLU A 232 -37.86 -17.38 -34.09
N ILE A 233 -37.25 -18.37 -33.42
CA ILE A 233 -36.93 -19.68 -34.03
C ILE A 233 -38.22 -20.46 -34.36
N GLN A 234 -39.24 -20.43 -33.51
CA GLN A 234 -40.52 -21.09 -33.81
C GLN A 234 -41.24 -20.42 -35.00
N ASP A 235 -41.20 -19.09 -35.09
CA ASP A 235 -41.79 -18.33 -36.19
C ASP A 235 -41.01 -18.54 -37.50
N ALA A 236 -39.69 -18.71 -37.44
CA ALA A 236 -38.84 -18.98 -38.61
C ALA A 236 -39.02 -20.42 -39.15
N PHE A 237 -39.47 -21.37 -38.32
CA PHE A 237 -39.63 -22.78 -38.70
C PHE A 237 -41.03 -23.33 -38.37
N PRO A 238 -42.11 -22.80 -38.97
CA PRO A 238 -43.49 -23.16 -38.64
C PRO A 238 -43.90 -24.59 -39.07
N HIS A 239 -43.01 -25.31 -39.75
CA HIS A 239 -43.27 -26.67 -40.26
C HIS A 239 -42.59 -27.77 -39.44
N LEU A 240 -41.86 -27.43 -38.37
CA LEU A 240 -41.43 -28.42 -37.39
C LEU A 240 -42.67 -28.90 -36.62
N PRO A 241 -43.07 -30.18 -36.72
CA PRO A 241 -44.34 -30.67 -36.16
C PRO A 241 -44.29 -30.70 -34.63
N GLY A 242 -44.55 -29.55 -34.01
CA GLY A 242 -44.77 -29.39 -32.59
C GLY A 242 -46.21 -29.72 -32.22
N ALA A 243 -46.44 -30.97 -31.82
CA ALA A 243 -47.44 -31.36 -30.82
C ALA A 243 -48.86 -30.77 -30.93
N SER A 244 -49.61 -31.07 -32.00
CA SER A 244 -51.09 -31.14 -31.91
C SER A 244 -51.69 -32.06 -32.98
N ALA A 245 -51.43 -33.36 -32.89
CA ALA A 245 -52.20 -34.35 -33.63
C ALA A 245 -53.15 -35.08 -32.66
N PRO A 246 -54.47 -35.05 -32.88
CA PRO A 246 -55.41 -35.82 -32.08
C PRO A 246 -55.19 -37.31 -32.33
N ALA A 247 -55.10 -38.06 -31.24
CA ALA A 247 -54.88 -39.49 -31.20
C ALA A 247 -55.99 -40.24 -31.94
N THR A 248 -55.71 -40.72 -33.15
CA THR A 248 -56.39 -41.89 -33.71
C THR A 248 -55.54 -43.11 -33.43
N ASN A 249 -55.95 -43.79 -32.35
CA ASN A 249 -55.65 -45.19 -32.07
C ASN A 249 -55.90 -46.06 -33.31
N THR A 250 -55.23 -47.20 -33.33
CA THR A 250 -55.43 -48.37 -34.23
C THR A 250 -54.45 -48.42 -35.40
N LEU A 251 -53.26 -48.98 -35.17
CA LEU A 251 -53.00 -50.33 -35.65
C LEU A 251 -51.75 -50.95 -35.01
N GLN A 252 -51.95 -52.22 -34.69
CA GLN A 252 -51.07 -53.24 -34.18
C GLN A 252 -49.90 -53.58 -35.13
N SER A 253 -48.85 -54.12 -34.51
CA SER A 253 -48.16 -55.35 -34.93
C SER A 253 -46.86 -55.23 -35.73
N GLN A 254 -45.79 -55.65 -35.04
CA GLN A 254 -44.64 -56.39 -35.56
C GLN A 254 -43.69 -55.63 -36.49
N GLN A 255 -42.99 -54.63 -35.94
CA GLN A 255 -41.71 -54.21 -36.52
C GLN A 255 -40.72 -53.76 -35.44
N GLU A 256 -40.60 -54.52 -34.36
CA GLU A 256 -39.57 -54.35 -33.34
C GLU A 256 -38.45 -55.38 -33.51
N VAL A 257 -37.81 -55.41 -34.67
CA VAL A 257 -36.53 -56.11 -34.84
C VAL A 257 -35.63 -55.22 -35.67
N GLY A 258 -34.92 -54.32 -34.99
CA GLY A 258 -34.01 -53.37 -35.61
C GLY A 258 -34.36 -51.91 -35.34
N MET A 259 -34.68 -51.53 -34.10
CA MET A 259 -34.26 -50.18 -33.67
C MET A 259 -32.75 -50.14 -33.90
N SER A 260 -32.37 -49.48 -35.00
CA SER A 260 -31.01 -49.41 -35.52
C SER A 260 -30.04 -49.22 -34.36
N GLU A 261 -29.01 -50.06 -34.31
CA GLU A 261 -27.94 -50.03 -33.29
C GLU A 261 -27.44 -48.59 -33.03
N ILE A 262 -27.47 -47.77 -34.07
CA ILE A 262 -27.18 -46.33 -34.08
C ILE A 262 -28.05 -45.55 -33.07
N LEU A 263 -29.36 -45.80 -33.00
CA LEU A 263 -30.27 -45.13 -32.05
C LEU A 263 -30.02 -45.56 -30.60
N GLN A 264 -29.63 -46.82 -30.37
CA GLN A 264 -29.26 -47.28 -29.03
C GLN A 264 -27.92 -46.70 -28.56
N VAL A 265 -26.97 -46.52 -29.48
CA VAL A 265 -25.72 -45.81 -29.19
C VAL A 265 -26.01 -44.34 -28.89
N ALA A 266 -26.80 -43.66 -29.72
CA ALA A 266 -27.17 -42.26 -29.49
C ALA A 266 -27.86 -42.03 -28.14
N ARG A 267 -28.80 -42.92 -27.75
CA ARG A 267 -29.46 -42.84 -26.42
C ARG A 267 -28.47 -43.05 -25.28
N ARG A 268 -27.52 -43.98 -25.40
CA ARG A 268 -26.48 -44.21 -24.39
C ARG A 268 -25.56 -43.00 -24.24
N THR A 269 -25.12 -42.41 -25.36
CA THR A 269 -24.29 -41.21 -25.35
C THR A 269 -25.03 -40.03 -24.72
N ALA A 270 -26.30 -39.80 -25.08
CA ALA A 270 -27.11 -38.73 -24.49
C ALA A 270 -27.27 -38.88 -22.97
N ASN A 271 -27.50 -40.10 -22.48
CA ASN A 271 -27.60 -40.36 -21.03
C ASN A 271 -26.26 -40.11 -20.32
N LEU A 272 -25.13 -40.51 -20.91
CA LEU A 272 -23.80 -40.23 -20.37
C LEU A 272 -23.54 -38.72 -20.28
N THR A 273 -23.90 -37.95 -21.32
CA THR A 273 -23.77 -36.49 -21.31
C THR A 273 -24.63 -35.85 -20.23
N LEU A 274 -25.87 -36.31 -20.03
CA LEU A 274 -26.74 -35.81 -18.95
C LEU A 274 -26.20 -36.12 -17.55
N ASP A 275 -25.61 -37.30 -17.35
CA ASP A 275 -24.99 -37.66 -16.08
C ASP A 275 -23.70 -36.85 -15.82
N GLU A 276 -22.87 -36.62 -16.85
CA GLU A 276 -21.71 -35.74 -16.78
C GLU A 276 -22.09 -34.29 -16.43
N GLU A 277 -23.13 -33.75 -17.07
CA GLU A 277 -23.68 -32.41 -16.76
C GLU A 277 -24.20 -32.32 -15.33
N ARG A 278 -24.89 -33.37 -14.84
CA ARG A 278 -25.37 -33.43 -13.46
C ARG A 278 -24.22 -33.49 -12.46
N GLU A 279 -23.17 -34.25 -12.74
CA GLU A 279 -21.99 -34.32 -11.88
C GLU A 279 -21.24 -32.98 -11.86
N GLU A 280 -21.09 -32.34 -13.02
CA GLU A 280 -20.45 -31.04 -13.12
C GLU A 280 -21.26 -29.95 -12.39
N ALA A 281 -22.59 -29.95 -12.51
CA ALA A 281 -23.46 -29.08 -11.71
C ALA A 281 -23.27 -29.32 -10.20
N GLY A 282 -23.15 -30.58 -9.77
CA GLY A 282 -22.84 -30.94 -8.39
C GLY A 282 -21.45 -30.47 -7.93
N ARG A 283 -20.42 -30.50 -8.79
CA ARG A 283 -19.10 -29.91 -8.52
C ARG A 283 -19.17 -28.39 -8.39
N ARG A 284 -19.87 -27.71 -9.30
CA ARG A 284 -20.09 -26.26 -9.25
C ARG A 284 -20.78 -25.82 -7.97
N GLU A 285 -21.82 -26.53 -7.55
CA GLU A 285 -22.54 -26.23 -6.29
C GLU A 285 -21.66 -26.43 -5.05
N ARG A 286 -20.87 -27.52 -5.00
CA ARG A 286 -19.88 -27.73 -3.92
C ARG A 286 -18.84 -26.60 -3.88
N ASN A 287 -18.33 -26.18 -5.03
CA ASN A 287 -17.38 -25.07 -5.12
C ASN A 287 -18.00 -23.75 -4.65
N ARG A 288 -19.26 -23.46 -5.00
CA ARG A 288 -19.99 -22.28 -4.50
C ARG A 288 -20.08 -22.29 -2.97
N ARG A 289 -20.42 -23.43 -2.38
CA ARG A 289 -20.48 -23.60 -0.90
C ARG A 289 -19.13 -23.37 -0.24
N ILE A 290 -18.05 -23.90 -0.81
CA ILE A 290 -16.68 -23.69 -0.31
C ILE A 290 -16.31 -22.21 -0.36
N CYS A 291 -16.52 -21.55 -1.50
CA CYS A 291 -16.26 -20.12 -1.66
C CYS A 291 -17.07 -19.28 -0.65
N PHE A 292 -18.33 -19.63 -0.42
CA PHE A 292 -19.19 -18.95 0.55
C PHE A 292 -18.66 -19.09 1.99
N LEU A 293 -18.28 -20.31 2.40
CA LEU A 293 -17.70 -20.56 3.73
C LEU A 293 -16.37 -19.81 3.92
N GLN A 294 -15.50 -19.80 2.90
CA GLN A 294 -14.26 -19.03 2.93
C GLN A 294 -14.53 -17.52 3.04
N ALA A 295 -15.56 -17.01 2.35
CA ALA A 295 -15.95 -15.60 2.46
C ALA A 295 -16.43 -15.23 3.87
N LEU A 296 -17.20 -16.13 4.53
CA LEU A 296 -17.61 -15.96 5.93
C LEU A 296 -16.42 -15.98 6.88
N GLU A 297 -15.47 -16.90 6.69
CA GLU A 297 -14.27 -16.98 7.51
C GLU A 297 -13.42 -15.71 7.38
N ARG A 298 -13.21 -15.21 6.16
CA ARG A 298 -12.54 -13.91 5.93
C ARG A 298 -13.29 -12.76 6.60
N LYS A 299 -14.63 -12.78 6.62
CA LYS A 299 -15.43 -11.76 7.32
C LYS A 299 -15.21 -11.81 8.82
N LYS A 300 -15.19 -13.01 9.42
CA LYS A 300 -14.89 -13.24 10.84
C LYS A 300 -13.48 -12.72 11.18
N GLN A 301 -12.47 -13.10 10.39
CA GLN A 301 -11.10 -12.63 10.56
C GLN A 301 -10.98 -11.10 10.52
N ARG A 302 -11.70 -10.42 9.62
CA ARG A 302 -11.75 -8.95 9.57
C ARG A 302 -12.37 -8.34 10.83
N ILE A 303 -13.40 -8.96 11.39
CA ILE A 303 -14.03 -8.52 12.64
C ILE A 303 -13.07 -8.69 13.81
N ASP A 304 -12.39 -9.83 13.91
CA ASP A 304 -11.43 -10.12 14.98
C ASP A 304 -10.19 -9.23 14.88
N ALA A 305 -9.71 -8.95 13.66
CA ALA A 305 -8.62 -7.99 13.44
C ALA A 305 -9.02 -6.58 13.90
N LYS A 306 -10.25 -6.14 13.60
CA LYS A 306 -10.76 -4.85 14.08
C LYS A 306 -10.89 -4.81 15.61
N ARG A 307 -11.30 -5.91 16.24
CA ARG A 307 -11.40 -6.01 17.71
C ARG A 307 -10.01 -5.91 18.35
N ARG A 308 -9.04 -6.69 17.86
CA ARG A 308 -7.65 -6.63 18.33
C ARG A 308 -7.04 -5.24 18.15
N ALA A 309 -7.26 -4.61 17.01
CA ALA A 309 -6.79 -3.23 16.79
C ALA A 309 -7.38 -2.23 17.79
N LYS A 310 -8.66 -2.37 18.14
CA LYS A 310 -9.29 -1.54 19.19
C LYS A 310 -8.70 -1.82 20.58
N GLU A 311 -8.47 -3.08 20.92
CA GLU A 311 -7.83 -3.46 22.20
C GLU A 311 -6.41 -2.90 22.29
N THR A 312 -5.60 -3.02 21.24
CA THR A 312 -4.24 -2.46 21.19
C THR A 312 -4.26 -0.93 21.32
N ALA A 313 -5.20 -0.25 20.65
CA ALA A 313 -5.36 1.19 20.77
C ALA A 313 -5.76 1.62 22.19
N ALA A 314 -6.67 0.88 22.85
CA ALA A 314 -7.07 1.14 24.22
C ALA A 314 -5.89 0.96 25.20
N VAL A 315 -5.11 -0.11 25.06
CA VAL A 315 -3.90 -0.34 25.85
C VAL A 315 -2.89 0.80 25.65
N SER A 316 -2.66 1.23 24.40
CA SER A 316 -1.75 2.35 24.13
C SER A 316 -2.21 3.64 24.77
N LEU A 317 -3.52 3.93 24.75
CA LEU A 317 -4.09 5.11 25.39
C LEU A 317 -3.89 5.07 26.91
N MET A 318 -4.06 3.90 27.54
CA MET A 318 -3.78 3.73 28.97
C MET A 318 -2.32 4.00 29.31
N TYR A 319 -1.36 3.53 28.50
CA TYR A 319 0.06 3.83 28.71
C TYR A 319 0.36 5.33 28.56
N GLU A 320 -0.24 6.00 27.57
CA GLU A 320 -0.08 7.44 27.39
C GLU A 320 -0.66 8.24 28.57
N GLN A 321 -1.81 7.82 29.08
CA GLN A 321 -2.43 8.45 30.25
C GLN A 321 -1.58 8.26 31.51
N LYS A 322 -1.08 7.04 31.75
CA LYS A 322 -0.14 6.77 32.84
C LYS A 322 1.13 7.63 32.73
N ALA A 323 1.69 7.77 31.54
CA ALA A 323 2.86 8.64 31.32
C ALA A 323 2.55 10.13 31.59
N LYS A 324 1.34 10.60 31.27
CA LYS A 324 0.88 11.95 31.61
C LYS A 324 0.75 12.14 33.13
N ASP A 325 0.20 11.15 33.83
CA ASP A 325 0.04 11.19 35.30
C ASP A 325 1.40 11.16 36.02
N GLU A 326 2.35 10.35 35.55
CA GLU A 326 3.73 10.33 36.04
C GLU A 326 4.42 11.68 35.82
N LEU A 327 4.26 12.27 34.64
CA LEU A 327 4.82 13.59 34.32
C LEU A 327 4.20 14.70 35.17
N GLN A 328 2.90 14.63 35.43
CA GLN A 328 2.22 15.58 36.31
C GLN A 328 2.67 15.42 37.77
N THR A 329 2.86 14.18 38.23
CA THR A 329 3.40 13.89 39.56
C THR A 329 4.80 14.48 39.73
N ALA A 330 5.68 14.29 38.74
CA ALA A 330 7.03 14.88 38.75
C ALA A 330 7.00 16.42 38.73
N ARG A 331 6.06 17.04 38.01
CA ARG A 331 5.87 18.51 38.04
C ARG A 331 5.49 18.99 39.44
N ASN A 332 4.49 18.35 40.06
CA ASN A 332 4.04 18.69 41.41
C ASN A 332 5.16 18.52 42.44
N GLU A 333 6.03 17.51 42.29
CA GLU A 333 7.19 17.32 43.15
C GLU A 333 8.24 18.44 43.00
N ILE A 334 8.54 18.86 41.77
CA ILE A 334 9.44 19.99 41.50
C ILE A 334 8.89 21.27 42.11
N ASP A 335 7.59 21.53 41.99
CA ASP A 335 6.97 22.74 42.53
C ASP A 335 6.99 22.74 44.06
N ARG A 336 6.67 21.60 44.70
CA ARG A 336 6.87 21.43 46.15
C ARG A 336 8.31 21.70 46.58
N TRP A 337 9.29 21.19 45.83
CA TRP A 337 10.69 21.41 46.15
C TRP A 337 11.08 22.88 46.03
N ARG A 338 10.59 23.59 45.00
CA ARG A 338 10.79 25.04 44.84
C ARG A 338 10.20 25.82 46.00
N ASP A 339 8.99 25.49 46.43
CA ASP A 339 8.34 26.15 47.58
C ASP A 339 9.18 25.95 48.85
N GLN A 340 9.72 24.75 49.07
CA GLN A 340 10.62 24.49 50.19
C GLN A 340 11.92 25.29 50.10
N GLN A 341 12.51 25.45 48.91
CA GLN A 341 13.69 26.30 48.74
C GLN A 341 13.38 27.77 49.01
N TRP A 342 12.22 28.24 48.57
CA TRP A 342 11.78 29.62 48.82
C TRP A 342 11.58 29.89 50.30
N GLN A 343 10.93 28.98 51.02
CA GLN A 343 10.77 29.09 52.47
C GLN A 343 12.11 29.09 53.22
N ARG A 344 13.10 28.30 52.76
CA ARG A 344 14.46 28.33 53.34
C ARG A 344 15.12 29.68 53.10
N TRP A 345 15.07 30.16 51.86
CA TRP A 345 15.63 31.46 51.50
C TRP A 345 14.97 32.61 52.29
N GLU A 346 13.65 32.60 52.46
CA GLU A 346 12.95 33.59 53.28
C GLU A 346 13.40 33.57 54.74
N LYS A 347 13.59 32.39 55.33
CA LYS A 347 14.13 32.23 56.69
C LYS A 347 15.56 32.75 56.82
N ASP A 348 16.43 32.38 55.88
CA ASP A 348 17.83 32.80 55.87
C ASP A 348 17.93 34.32 55.70
N ASN A 349 17.10 34.90 54.83
CA ASN A 349 17.03 36.34 54.62
C ASN A 349 16.49 37.09 55.86
N LEU A 350 15.50 36.53 56.55
CA LEU A 350 15.01 37.08 57.81
C LEU A 350 16.09 37.04 58.90
N ALA A 351 16.79 35.91 59.05
CA ALA A 351 17.90 35.76 59.98
C ALA A 351 19.02 36.77 59.68
N TYR A 352 19.37 36.95 58.41
CA TYR A 352 20.36 37.94 57.98
C TYR A 352 19.96 39.38 58.35
N VAL A 353 18.68 39.75 58.17
CA VAL A 353 18.17 41.08 58.56
C VAL A 353 18.19 41.25 60.09
N GLU A 354 17.92 40.21 60.86
CA GLU A 354 18.04 40.23 62.32
C GLU A 354 19.50 40.38 62.78
N GLU A 355 20.43 39.65 62.16
CA GLU A 355 21.87 39.78 62.41
C GLU A 355 22.38 41.19 62.11
N GLN A 356 21.99 41.79 60.98
CA GLN A 356 22.36 43.18 60.67
C GLN A 356 21.87 44.17 61.73
N LYS A 357 20.63 44.02 62.20
CA LYS A 357 20.09 44.86 63.29
C LYS A 357 20.85 44.68 64.60
N GLN A 358 21.32 43.47 64.89
CA GLN A 358 22.12 43.17 66.07
C GLN A 358 23.59 43.58 65.93
N ALA A 359 24.09 43.74 64.71
CA ALA A 359 25.46 44.19 64.40
C ALA A 359 25.59 45.72 64.30
N GLU A 360 24.49 46.47 64.33
CA GLU A 360 24.49 47.94 64.47
C GLU A 360 24.58 48.51 65.91
N PRO A 361 25.21 47.88 66.93
CA PRO A 361 25.70 48.61 68.09
C PRO A 361 27.20 48.87 67.96
N ALA A 362 27.52 50.16 67.81
CA ALA A 362 28.82 50.78 68.10
C ALA A 362 30.01 50.32 67.24
N SER A 363 30.02 50.71 65.95
CA SER A 363 31.28 50.99 65.26
C SER A 363 31.83 52.34 65.70
N ASP A 364 32.47 52.34 66.86
CA ASP A 364 33.65 53.15 67.12
C ASP A 364 34.65 52.23 67.83
N ILE A 365 35.89 52.19 67.33
CA ILE A 365 37.10 51.53 67.87
C ILE A 365 37.49 50.16 67.25
N PHE A 366 38.52 50.21 66.37
CA PHE A 366 39.77 49.42 66.31
C PHE A 366 39.71 47.91 66.67
N THR A 367 40.25 46.95 65.92
CA THR A 367 41.71 46.64 65.75
C THR A 367 41.86 45.39 64.85
N ALA A 368 43.01 45.27 64.17
CA ALA A 368 43.43 44.15 63.32
C ALA A 368 44.18 43.03 64.09
N GLU A 369 43.91 41.76 63.77
CA GLU A 369 44.74 40.55 64.08
C GLU A 369 44.06 39.34 63.36
N GLN A 370 44.60 38.68 62.34
CA GLN A 370 45.79 37.82 62.17
C GLN A 370 45.80 36.54 63.03
N SER A 371 45.49 35.36 62.45
CA SER A 371 45.85 33.99 62.88
C SER A 371 45.31 32.97 61.84
N GLN A 372 46.07 32.16 61.10
CA GLN A 372 47.00 31.02 61.36
C GLN A 372 46.41 29.74 60.70
N PRO A 373 47.17 28.99 59.86
CA PRO A 373 46.70 27.77 59.21
C PRO A 373 47.10 26.48 59.97
N ILE A 374 46.21 25.49 59.96
CA ILE A 374 46.36 24.17 60.58
C ILE A 374 46.80 23.15 59.51
N GLU A 375 47.95 22.51 59.69
CA GLU A 375 48.44 21.39 58.87
C GLU A 375 47.84 20.05 59.36
N LEU A 376 47.33 19.23 58.44
CA LEU A 376 46.82 17.88 58.70
C LEU A 376 47.43 16.87 57.71
N ASP A 377 47.74 15.70 58.26
CA ASP A 377 48.54 14.61 57.71
C ASP A 377 48.09 14.03 56.36
N VAL A 378 49.08 13.74 55.50
CA VAL A 378 48.96 13.20 54.15
C VAL A 378 49.55 11.78 54.13
N ASP A 379 48.71 10.76 54.28
CA ASP A 379 49.09 9.38 53.89
C ASP A 379 47.88 8.51 53.52
N SER A 380 47.22 8.87 52.40
CA SER A 380 46.17 8.07 51.74
C SER A 380 46.02 8.43 50.24
N SER A 381 47.09 8.94 49.62
CA SER A 381 47.02 9.65 48.32
C SER A 381 46.81 8.74 47.10
N ALA A 382 47.16 7.45 47.16
CA ALA A 382 47.25 6.62 45.95
C ALA A 382 45.91 5.96 45.52
N GLU A 383 44.98 5.70 46.44
CA GLU A 383 43.65 5.15 46.10
C GLU A 383 42.62 6.24 45.81
N ALA A 384 42.74 7.40 46.49
CA ALA A 384 41.91 8.57 46.24
C ALA A 384 42.09 9.12 44.80
N GLU A 385 43.31 9.10 44.26
CA GLU A 385 43.57 9.53 42.88
C GLU A 385 42.91 8.65 41.82
N LYS A 386 42.81 7.34 42.05
CA LYS A 386 42.13 6.41 41.12
C LYS A 386 40.62 6.59 41.13
N HIS A 387 40.02 6.75 42.32
CA HIS A 387 38.59 7.06 42.43
C HIS A 387 38.25 8.42 41.81
N ALA A 388 39.07 9.44 42.07
CA ALA A 388 38.88 10.77 41.48
C ALA A 388 39.02 10.75 39.94
N ALA A 389 39.87 9.89 39.37
CA ALA A 389 40.01 9.74 37.92
C ALA A 389 38.77 9.07 37.27
N VAL A 390 38.20 8.04 37.91
CA VAL A 390 36.98 7.37 37.43
C VAL A 390 35.77 8.31 37.53
N GLU A 391 35.63 9.02 38.65
CA GLU A 391 34.53 9.96 38.86
C GLU A 391 34.59 11.14 37.87
N LYS A 392 35.79 11.68 37.60
CA LYS A 392 36.00 12.67 36.54
C LYS A 392 35.63 12.14 35.16
N GLN A 393 35.94 10.88 34.85
CA GLN A 393 35.59 10.26 33.57
C GLN A 393 34.07 10.07 33.42
N GLU A 394 33.37 9.68 34.49
CA GLU A 394 31.91 9.54 34.49
C GLU A 394 31.20 10.89 34.36
N HIS A 395 31.66 11.92 35.08
CA HIS A 395 31.15 13.29 34.92
C HIS A 395 31.37 13.83 33.50
N ALA A 396 32.53 13.56 32.88
CA ALA A 396 32.78 13.93 31.49
C ALA A 396 31.83 13.22 30.51
N ARG A 397 31.57 11.91 30.72
CA ARG A 397 30.61 11.14 29.91
C ARG A 397 29.18 11.62 30.09
N ALA A 398 28.76 11.94 31.32
CA ALA A 398 27.44 12.49 31.60
C ALA A 398 27.25 13.88 30.97
N ALA A 399 28.26 14.75 31.05
CA ALA A 399 28.27 16.05 30.39
C ALA A 399 28.19 15.92 28.86
N ALA A 400 28.94 14.98 28.26
CA ALA A 400 28.89 14.70 26.83
C ALA A 400 27.50 14.20 26.37
N LYS A 401 26.89 13.27 27.12
CA LYS A 401 25.52 12.78 26.85
C LYS A 401 24.48 13.90 26.94
N LYS A 402 24.58 14.78 27.95
CA LYS A 402 23.68 15.94 28.11
C LYS A 402 23.84 16.93 26.95
N LYS A 403 25.07 17.20 26.49
CA LYS A 403 25.36 18.05 25.33
C LYS A 403 24.79 17.44 24.04
N ALA A 404 24.97 16.14 23.81
CA ALA A 404 24.43 15.43 22.65
C ALA A 404 22.89 15.45 22.62
N LYS A 405 22.22 15.23 23.76
CA LYS A 405 20.75 15.30 23.87
C LYS A 405 20.24 16.72 23.56
N ARG A 406 20.90 17.76 24.07
CA ARG A 406 20.56 19.17 23.78
C ARG A 406 20.76 19.51 22.30
N GLN A 407 21.79 18.97 21.65
CA GLN A 407 22.03 19.19 20.23
C GLN A 407 20.96 18.53 19.36
N ARG A 408 20.62 17.25 19.62
CA ARG A 408 19.54 16.55 18.91
C ARG A 408 18.19 17.26 19.07
N ALA A 409 17.86 17.71 20.28
CA ALA A 409 16.62 18.48 20.51
C ALA A 409 16.62 19.81 19.74
N LYS A 410 17.77 20.49 19.61
CA LYS A 410 17.92 21.73 18.83
C LYS A 410 17.79 21.47 17.33
N GLU A 411 18.27 20.34 16.83
CA GLU A 411 18.14 19.94 15.42
C GLU A 411 16.68 19.59 15.07
N LEU A 412 16.01 18.77 15.89
CA LEU A 412 14.59 18.45 15.73
C LEU A 412 13.70 19.69 15.77
N ALA A 413 13.98 20.65 16.66
CA ALA A 413 13.26 21.91 16.72
C ALA A 413 13.47 22.78 15.46
N LYS A 414 14.68 22.76 14.87
CA LYS A 414 14.97 23.46 13.62
C LYS A 414 14.27 22.80 12.43
N GLU A 415 14.25 21.48 12.37
CA GLU A 415 13.58 20.71 11.32
C GLU A 415 12.08 20.94 11.34
N LYS A 416 11.45 20.79 12.51
CA LYS A 416 10.02 21.10 12.70
C LYS A 416 9.65 22.52 12.27
N LYS A 417 10.50 23.51 12.58
CA LYS A 417 10.28 24.91 12.15
C LYS A 417 10.38 25.08 10.63
N LYS A 418 11.25 24.33 9.95
CA LYS A 418 11.36 24.35 8.48
C LYS A 418 10.13 23.73 7.83
N GLU A 419 9.64 22.60 8.36
CA GLU A 419 8.42 21.96 7.85
C GLU A 419 7.19 22.86 8.02
N GLU A 420 7.03 23.49 9.18
CA GLU A 420 5.94 24.44 9.44
C GLU A 420 6.01 25.64 8.47
N GLN A 421 7.21 26.13 8.19
CA GLN A 421 7.41 27.21 7.21
C GLN A 421 7.06 26.79 5.79
N GLN A 422 7.40 25.57 5.36
CA GLN A 422 7.03 25.04 4.05
C GLN A 422 5.51 24.86 3.92
N ILE A 423 4.85 24.34 4.96
CA ILE A 423 3.38 24.21 4.99
C ILE A 423 2.72 25.59 4.89
N LYS A 424 3.24 26.59 5.61
CA LYS A 424 2.74 27.96 5.54
C LYS A 424 2.90 28.56 4.13
N GLN A 425 4.07 28.42 3.51
CA GLN A 425 4.30 28.89 2.14
C GLN A 425 3.39 28.20 1.12
N ALA A 426 3.16 26.88 1.24
CA ALA A 426 2.25 26.16 0.38
C ALA A 426 0.79 26.64 0.52
N LYS A 427 0.35 26.96 1.75
CA LYS A 427 -0.97 27.54 2.00
C LYS A 427 -1.10 28.95 1.43
N GLU A 428 -0.10 29.80 1.62
CA GLU A 428 -0.08 31.15 1.05
C GLU A 428 -0.13 31.12 -0.48
N HIS A 429 0.65 30.23 -1.11
CA HIS A 429 0.62 30.04 -2.56
C HIS A 429 -0.74 29.51 -3.06
N ALA A 430 -1.37 28.58 -2.33
CA ALA A 430 -2.71 28.10 -2.69
C ALA A 430 -3.78 29.20 -2.62
N ILE A 431 -3.71 30.06 -1.59
CA ILE A 431 -4.61 31.22 -1.44
C ILE A 431 -4.36 32.24 -2.56
N GLU A 432 -3.10 32.52 -2.90
CA GLU A 432 -2.76 33.43 -3.98
C GLU A 432 -3.26 32.91 -5.34
N LEU A 433 -3.10 31.61 -5.58
CA LEU A 433 -3.57 30.97 -6.81
C LEU A 433 -5.11 30.99 -6.89
N GLN A 434 -5.81 30.78 -5.78
CA GLN A 434 -7.27 30.94 -5.73
C GLN A 434 -7.69 32.38 -6.01
N LYS A 435 -7.03 33.37 -5.38
CA LYS A 435 -7.29 34.79 -5.63
C LYS A 435 -7.08 35.17 -7.11
N LYS A 436 -6.05 34.60 -7.76
CA LYS A 436 -5.79 34.77 -9.21
C LYS A 436 -6.90 34.17 -10.07
N LYS A 437 -7.45 33.00 -9.69
CA LYS A 437 -8.64 32.45 -10.35
C LYS A 437 -9.81 33.40 -10.19
N ASP A 438 -10.13 33.80 -8.96
CA ASP A 438 -11.31 34.64 -8.67
C ASP A 438 -11.22 36.02 -9.34
N SER A 439 -10.01 36.57 -9.53
CA SER A 439 -9.79 37.84 -10.23
C SER A 439 -9.75 37.75 -11.75
N SER A 440 -9.71 36.55 -12.33
CA SER A 440 -9.62 36.42 -13.79
C SER A 440 -10.97 36.72 -14.44
N GLU A 441 -10.94 37.55 -15.49
CA GLU A 441 -12.13 37.98 -16.23
C GLU A 441 -12.79 36.81 -16.99
N VAL A 442 -11.97 35.85 -17.42
CA VAL A 442 -12.41 34.67 -18.17
C VAL A 442 -12.71 33.53 -17.21
N LYS A 443 -13.97 33.10 -17.19
CA LYS A 443 -14.41 31.92 -16.43
C LYS A 443 -14.33 30.65 -17.27
N CYS A 444 -14.02 29.53 -16.63
CA CYS A 444 -13.96 28.21 -17.23
C CYS A 444 -15.38 27.76 -17.60
N GLY A 445 -15.59 27.36 -18.86
CA GLY A 445 -16.91 26.93 -19.35
C GLY A 445 -17.48 25.67 -18.67
N ALA A 446 -16.65 24.88 -17.98
CA ALA A 446 -17.10 23.67 -17.29
C ALA A 446 -17.31 23.86 -15.78
N CYS A 447 -16.29 24.35 -15.06
CA CYS A 447 -16.35 24.48 -13.59
C CYS A 447 -16.73 25.88 -13.10
N GLY A 448 -16.81 26.88 -13.99
CA GLY A 448 -17.09 28.28 -13.62
C GLY A 448 -15.96 29.01 -12.90
N GLU A 449 -14.89 28.32 -12.49
CA GLU A 449 -13.70 28.95 -11.90
C GLU A 449 -12.95 29.78 -12.93
N GLY A 450 -12.26 30.83 -12.48
CA GLY A 450 -11.46 31.65 -13.36
C GLY A 450 -10.23 30.95 -13.95
N VAL A 451 -9.90 31.28 -15.20
CA VAL A 451 -8.82 30.68 -15.98
C VAL A 451 -7.52 31.49 -15.78
N ILE A 452 -6.51 30.88 -15.15
CA ILE A 452 -5.18 31.49 -15.01
C ILE A 452 -4.38 31.27 -16.30
N GLY A 453 -3.96 32.36 -16.95
CA GLY A 453 -3.12 32.31 -18.16
C GLY A 453 -3.88 32.02 -19.45
N TYR A 454 -3.22 31.37 -20.41
CA TYR A 454 -3.82 30.97 -21.69
C TYR A 454 -4.50 29.61 -21.53
N GLY A 455 -5.73 29.61 -21.02
CA GLY A 455 -6.53 28.39 -20.92
C GLY A 455 -6.77 27.71 -22.26
N PHE A 456 -7.25 26.47 -22.22
CA PHE A 456 -7.55 25.70 -23.42
C PHE A 456 -8.83 26.23 -24.06
N GLU A 457 -8.78 26.59 -25.33
CA GLU A 457 -9.96 27.03 -26.06
C GLU A 457 -10.60 25.88 -26.84
N LYS A 458 -11.90 25.69 -26.68
CA LYS A 458 -12.67 24.69 -27.42
C LYS A 458 -14.10 25.22 -27.62
N PHE A 459 -14.56 25.26 -28.87
CA PHE A 459 -15.88 25.80 -29.23
C PHE A 459 -16.12 27.25 -28.75
N GLY A 460 -15.09 28.11 -28.82
CA GLY A 460 -15.18 29.51 -28.39
C GLY A 460 -15.27 29.73 -26.88
N MET A 461 -15.16 28.68 -26.07
CA MET A 461 -15.06 28.77 -24.61
C MET A 461 -13.65 28.40 -24.14
N LYS A 462 -13.19 29.04 -23.06
CA LYS A 462 -11.90 28.75 -22.41
C LYS A 462 -12.10 27.83 -21.22
N PHE A 463 -11.14 26.91 -21.02
CA PHE A 463 -11.15 25.91 -19.96
C PHE A 463 -9.85 25.96 -19.16
N CYS A 464 -9.96 25.86 -17.82
CA CYS A 464 -8.81 25.91 -16.92
C CYS A 464 -7.93 24.65 -16.98
N SER A 465 -8.44 23.54 -17.51
CA SER A 465 -7.70 22.29 -17.68
C SER A 465 -8.24 21.46 -18.84
N THR A 466 -7.44 20.51 -19.32
CA THR A 466 -7.85 19.55 -20.36
C THR A 466 -9.01 18.65 -19.91
N LYS A 467 -9.16 18.41 -18.59
CA LYS A 467 -10.30 17.69 -18.03
C LYS A 467 -11.58 18.49 -18.19
N CYS A 468 -11.57 19.77 -17.82
CA CYS A 468 -12.70 20.67 -18.02
C CYS A 468 -13.10 20.78 -19.50
N ALA A 469 -12.12 20.83 -20.42
CA ALA A 469 -12.40 20.84 -21.86
C ALA A 469 -13.04 19.53 -22.40
N ARG A 470 -12.84 18.41 -21.69
CA ARG A 470 -13.46 17.11 -22.03
C ARG A 470 -14.86 16.97 -21.45
N SER A 471 -15.10 17.46 -20.24
CA SER A 471 -16.42 17.43 -19.59
C SER A 471 -17.49 18.22 -20.35
N GLY A 472 -17.09 19.14 -21.23
CA GLY A 472 -18.00 19.99 -21.98
C GLY A 472 -18.57 21.12 -21.11
N PRO A 473 -19.27 22.09 -21.71
CA PRO A 473 -20.01 23.09 -20.94
C PRO A 473 -21.07 22.37 -20.12
N ALA A 474 -21.25 22.76 -18.86
CA ALA A 474 -22.38 22.28 -18.07
C ALA A 474 -23.65 22.67 -18.82
N SER A 475 -24.40 21.68 -19.30
CA SER A 475 -25.69 21.88 -19.96
C SER A 475 -26.65 22.44 -18.92
N SER A 476 -26.77 23.77 -18.91
CA SER A 476 -27.66 24.55 -18.05
C SER A 476 -29.11 24.41 -18.46
#